data_AF-A0A7C9PIP1-F1
#
_entry.id   AF-A0A7C9PIP1-F1
#
_cell.length_a   1.000
_cell.length_b   1.000
_cell.length_c   1.000
_cell.angle_alpha   90.00
_cell.angle_beta   90.00
_cell.angle_gamma   90.00
#
_symmetry.space_group_name_H-M   'P 1'
#
loop_
_entity.id
_entity.type
_entity.pdbx_description
1 polymer ?
#
loop_
_entity_poly.entity_id
_entity_poly.type
_entity_poly.pdbx_seq_one_letter_code
_entity_poly.pdbx_strand_id
1 'polypeptide(L)'
;MPAPSPWQPAAGRLRHDRLRTAGAAALSAAMVLALLSPADAGAQGFPGGMGGPGGPGGPGGDRRSAPTPREAAPAIEDLLRPDPWRLWLGVLREELADPAMAPAQAELTALLRELDDLQAQNERRVRLALRRQRAVTSPKVDVARDLTAEAEDARDWLETLQAVAQRWLALEARLDTPQRERLLARYEDCWQGRVVVPAPRR
;
A
#
# COMPACT_ATOMS: atom_id res chain seq x y z
N MET A 1 39.42 -32.19 -31.62
CA MET A 1 38.70 -31.28 -30.69
C MET A 1 38.77 -29.87 -31.25
N PRO A 2 37.66 -29.26 -31.69
CA PRO A 2 37.70 -27.91 -32.24
C PRO A 2 37.83 -26.86 -31.12
N ALA A 3 38.66 -25.85 -31.36
CA ALA A 3 38.87 -24.72 -30.44
C ALA A 3 37.64 -23.78 -30.41
N PRO A 4 37.27 -23.22 -29.25
CA PRO A 4 36.15 -22.30 -29.14
C PRO A 4 36.43 -20.98 -29.87
N SER A 5 35.42 -20.48 -30.58
CA SER A 5 35.48 -19.27 -31.41
C SER A 5 35.54 -17.99 -30.56
N PRO A 6 36.49 -17.06 -30.81
CA PRO A 6 36.67 -15.82 -30.05
C PRO A 6 35.64 -14.72 -30.37
N TRP A 7 34.63 -15.00 -31.19
CA TRP A 7 33.67 -14.00 -31.69
C TRP A 7 32.23 -14.19 -31.22
N GLN A 8 31.99 -14.88 -30.10
CA GLN A 8 30.66 -14.83 -29.46
C GLN A 8 30.47 -13.47 -28.77
N PRO A 9 29.57 -12.60 -29.28
CA PRO A 9 29.42 -11.25 -28.75
C PRO A 9 28.81 -11.29 -27.34
N ALA A 10 29.34 -10.46 -26.45
CA ALA A 10 28.86 -10.19 -25.09
C ALA A 10 27.43 -9.58 -25.02
N ALA A 11 26.63 -9.71 -26.08
CA ALA A 11 25.30 -9.15 -26.22
C ALA A 11 24.26 -9.73 -25.24
N GLY A 12 24.51 -10.94 -24.71
CA GLY A 12 23.66 -11.54 -23.67
C GLY A 12 23.77 -10.83 -22.31
N ARG A 13 24.95 -10.29 -21.95
CA ARG A 13 25.17 -9.69 -20.62
C ARG A 13 24.53 -8.31 -20.47
N LEU A 14 24.51 -7.51 -21.53
CA LEU A 14 23.97 -6.14 -21.50
C LEU A 14 22.43 -6.07 -21.39
N ARG A 15 21.69 -7.12 -21.78
CA ARG A 15 20.22 -7.16 -21.60
C ARG A 15 19.83 -7.47 -20.16
N HIS A 16 20.60 -8.31 -19.47
CA HIS A 16 20.33 -8.65 -18.06
C HIS A 16 20.60 -7.47 -17.12
N ASP A 17 21.62 -6.65 -17.37
CA ASP A 17 21.89 -5.48 -16.51
C ASP A 17 20.84 -4.37 -16.64
N ARG A 18 20.28 -4.14 -17.84
CA ARG A 18 19.22 -3.13 -18.04
C ARG A 18 17.90 -3.53 -17.38
N LEU A 19 17.56 -4.81 -17.36
CA LEU A 19 16.37 -5.32 -16.67
C LEU A 19 16.53 -5.24 -15.14
N ARG A 20 17.75 -5.42 -14.61
CA ARG A 20 18.06 -5.31 -13.17
C ARG A 20 17.93 -3.88 -12.64
N THR A 21 18.45 -2.89 -13.34
CA THR A 21 18.32 -1.48 -12.93
C THR A 21 16.89 -0.96 -13.09
N ALA A 22 16.15 -1.46 -14.07
CA ALA A 22 14.75 -1.07 -14.28
C ALA A 22 13.83 -1.62 -13.18
N GLY A 23 14.08 -2.86 -12.71
CA GLY A 23 13.29 -3.48 -11.64
C GLY A 23 13.39 -2.75 -10.30
N ALA A 24 14.60 -2.45 -9.83
CA ALA A 24 14.82 -1.77 -8.55
C ALA A 24 14.27 -0.31 -8.54
N ALA A 25 14.42 0.40 -9.67
CA ALA A 25 13.86 1.73 -9.84
C ALA A 25 12.32 1.71 -9.92
N ALA A 26 11.74 0.70 -10.59
CA ALA A 26 10.30 0.50 -10.65
C ALA A 26 9.70 0.14 -9.30
N LEU A 27 10.39 -0.67 -8.48
CA LEU A 27 9.96 -1.01 -7.11
C LEU A 27 9.95 0.23 -6.20
N SER A 28 11.02 1.03 -6.27
CA SER A 28 11.14 2.27 -5.49
C SER A 28 10.10 3.30 -5.91
N ALA A 29 9.88 3.46 -7.22
CA ALA A 29 8.84 4.34 -7.74
C ALA A 29 7.43 3.84 -7.41
N ALA A 30 7.18 2.52 -7.47
CA ALA A 30 5.91 1.92 -7.11
C ALA A 30 5.63 2.01 -5.61
N MET A 31 6.64 1.85 -4.75
CA MET A 31 6.51 2.11 -3.30
C MET A 31 6.14 3.56 -3.01
N VAL A 32 6.83 4.51 -3.65
CA VAL A 32 6.54 5.94 -3.50
C VAL A 32 5.13 6.25 -4.03
N LEU A 33 4.71 5.69 -5.16
CA LEU A 33 3.36 5.86 -5.73
C LEU A 33 2.26 5.15 -4.92
N ALA A 34 2.56 4.02 -4.27
CA ALA A 34 1.64 3.31 -3.38
C ALA A 34 1.35 4.12 -2.12
N LEU A 35 2.39 4.73 -1.55
CA LEU A 35 2.29 5.53 -0.32
C LEU A 35 1.79 6.95 -0.57
N LEU A 36 1.96 7.46 -1.80
CA LEU A 36 1.44 8.75 -2.26
C LEU A 36 0.09 8.66 -2.97
N SER A 37 -0.45 7.46 -3.21
CA SER A 37 -1.86 7.32 -3.58
C SER A 37 -2.66 7.44 -2.29
N PRO A 38 -3.26 8.60 -1.96
CA PRO A 38 -4.46 8.56 -1.15
C PRO A 38 -5.38 7.64 -1.95
N ALA A 39 -5.68 6.46 -1.39
CA ALA A 39 -6.61 5.53 -2.01
C ALA A 39 -7.75 6.34 -2.65
N ASP A 40 -8.14 5.99 -3.87
CA ASP A 40 -9.29 6.51 -4.62
C ASP A 40 -10.64 6.42 -3.87
N ALA A 41 -10.62 6.22 -2.56
CA ALA A 41 -11.69 6.34 -1.57
C ALA A 41 -12.41 7.71 -1.54
N GLY A 42 -12.00 8.68 -2.36
CA GLY A 42 -12.67 9.98 -2.48
C GLY A 42 -13.60 10.15 -3.68
N ALA A 43 -13.55 9.30 -4.72
CA ALA A 43 -14.16 9.62 -6.02
C ALA A 43 -15.20 8.63 -6.54
N GLN A 44 -15.51 7.55 -5.82
CA GLN A 44 -16.74 6.80 -6.08
C GLN A 44 -17.86 7.41 -5.26
N GLY A 45 -18.64 8.26 -5.91
CA GLY A 45 -19.83 8.86 -5.35
C GLY A 45 -20.64 7.84 -4.58
N PHE A 46 -20.88 8.12 -3.31
CA PHE A 46 -22.06 7.59 -2.64
C PHE A 46 -23.23 7.78 -3.61
N PRO A 47 -24.00 6.74 -3.97
CA PRO A 47 -25.29 6.95 -4.56
C PRO A 47 -26.11 7.64 -3.46
N GLY A 48 -26.08 8.97 -3.47
CA GLY A 48 -27.10 9.79 -2.84
C GLY A 48 -28.39 9.32 -3.45
N GLY A 49 -29.09 8.44 -2.74
CA GLY A 49 -30.46 8.11 -3.02
C GLY A 49 -31.20 9.43 -3.06
N MET A 50 -31.53 9.85 -4.28
CA MET A 50 -32.53 10.86 -4.55
C MET A 50 -33.79 10.41 -3.81
N GLY A 51 -33.99 10.94 -2.61
CA GLY A 51 -35.29 10.96 -1.96
C GLY A 51 -36.20 11.76 -2.87
N GLY A 52 -36.95 11.06 -3.72
CA GLY A 52 -38.03 11.65 -4.49
C GLY A 52 -39.04 12.28 -3.52
N PRO A 53 -39.73 13.36 -3.92
CA PRO A 53 -40.83 13.90 -3.14
C PRO A 53 -42.00 12.90 -3.19
N GLY A 54 -42.04 11.98 -2.24
CA GLY A 54 -43.16 11.09 -1.98
C GLY A 54 -44.31 11.89 -1.37
N GLY A 55 -45.45 11.88 -2.03
CA GLY A 55 -46.58 12.76 -1.79
C GLY A 55 -47.35 12.54 -0.48
N PRO A 56 -48.39 13.36 -0.25
CA PRO A 56 -49.24 13.25 0.92
C PRO A 56 -50.34 12.21 0.67
N GLY A 57 -50.46 11.23 1.57
CA GLY A 57 -51.72 10.48 1.70
C GLY A 57 -51.57 8.98 1.93
N GLY A 58 -52.00 8.53 3.10
CA GLY A 58 -52.32 7.13 3.36
C GLY A 58 -52.53 6.86 4.85
N PRO A 59 -53.78 6.79 5.36
CA PRO A 59 -54.05 6.27 6.68
C PRO A 59 -54.16 4.74 6.59
N GLY A 60 -53.47 4.03 7.48
CA GLY A 60 -53.79 2.64 7.80
C GLY A 60 -52.65 1.66 7.54
N GLY A 61 -52.31 0.92 8.59
CA GLY A 61 -51.48 -0.26 8.48
C GLY A 61 -50.62 -0.50 9.71
N ASP A 62 -51.27 -0.78 10.84
CA ASP A 62 -50.64 -1.29 12.06
C ASP A 62 -50.18 -2.74 11.81
N ARG A 63 -49.13 -2.91 10.99
CA ARG A 63 -48.40 -4.17 10.83
C ARG A 63 -47.04 -3.97 11.47
N ARG A 64 -46.90 -4.50 12.68
CA ARG A 64 -45.62 -4.71 13.36
C ARG A 64 -44.76 -5.62 12.48
N SER A 65 -43.92 -5.01 11.65
CA SER A 65 -42.84 -5.73 10.97
C SER A 65 -41.92 -6.29 12.05
N ALA A 66 -41.84 -7.63 12.12
CA ALA A 66 -40.81 -8.29 12.89
C ALA A 66 -39.43 -7.74 12.47
N PRO A 67 -38.49 -7.52 13.40
CA PRO A 67 -37.15 -7.11 13.03
C PRO A 67 -36.53 -8.23 12.20
N THR A 68 -36.44 -8.02 10.89
CA THR A 68 -35.54 -8.80 10.05
C THR A 68 -34.15 -8.74 10.70
N PRO A 69 -33.43 -9.87 10.82
CA PRO A 69 -32.03 -9.81 11.20
C PRO A 69 -31.37 -8.87 10.20
N ARG A 70 -30.85 -7.73 10.67
CA ARG A 70 -29.92 -6.94 9.88
C ARG A 70 -28.75 -7.90 9.62
N GLU A 71 -28.74 -8.52 8.45
CA GLU A 71 -27.48 -9.04 7.89
C GLU A 71 -26.50 -7.89 8.05
N ALA A 72 -25.47 -8.12 8.85
CA ALA A 72 -24.46 -7.10 9.10
C ALA A 72 -23.95 -6.70 7.73
N ALA A 73 -24.21 -5.46 7.32
CA ALA A 73 -23.66 -4.94 6.09
C ALA A 73 -22.15 -5.21 6.14
N PRO A 74 -21.56 -5.77 5.08
CA PRO A 74 -20.13 -6.05 5.05
C PRO A 74 -19.41 -4.77 5.47
N ALA A 75 -18.43 -4.91 6.35
CA ALA A 75 -17.68 -3.76 6.80
C ALA A 75 -17.06 -3.09 5.55
N ILE A 76 -16.90 -1.77 5.55
CA ILE A 76 -16.30 -1.09 4.38
C ILE A 76 -14.93 -1.71 4.08
N GLU A 77 -14.24 -2.15 5.14
CA GLU A 77 -12.99 -2.89 5.11
C GLU A 77 -13.08 -4.23 4.35
N ASP A 78 -14.24 -4.91 4.36
CA ASP A 78 -14.47 -6.17 3.63
C ASP A 78 -14.76 -5.93 2.13
N LEU A 79 -15.15 -4.71 1.77
CA LEU A 79 -15.43 -4.30 0.39
C LEU A 79 -14.20 -3.71 -0.32
N LEU A 80 -13.21 -3.26 0.46
CA LEU A 80 -11.97 -2.72 -0.08
C LEU A 80 -11.00 -3.85 -0.42
N ARG A 81 -10.36 -3.75 -1.60
CA ARG A 81 -9.25 -4.65 -1.95
C ARG A 81 -8.18 -4.57 -0.84
N PRO A 82 -7.54 -5.71 -0.49
CA PRO A 82 -6.44 -5.70 0.47
C PRO A 82 -5.37 -4.72 0.03
N ASP A 83 -4.91 -3.88 0.96
CA ASP A 83 -3.82 -2.94 0.72
C ASP A 83 -2.55 -3.70 0.31
N PRO A 84 -2.05 -3.54 -0.93
CA PRO A 84 -0.85 -4.23 -1.41
C PRO A 84 0.37 -3.98 -0.52
N TRP A 85 0.45 -2.81 0.12
CA TRP A 85 1.53 -2.47 1.03
C TRP A 85 1.51 -3.36 2.28
N ARG A 86 0.34 -3.52 2.89
CA ARG A 86 0.15 -4.38 4.05
C ARG A 86 0.41 -5.86 3.71
N LEU A 87 0.02 -6.31 2.51
CA LEU A 87 0.36 -7.65 2.02
C LEU A 87 1.87 -7.84 1.93
N TRP A 88 2.57 -6.86 1.36
CA TRP A 88 4.02 -6.90 1.19
C TRP A 88 4.77 -6.95 2.52
N LEU A 89 4.35 -6.16 3.51
CA LEU A 89 4.94 -6.23 4.86
C LEU A 89 4.69 -7.57 5.55
N GLY A 90 3.58 -8.24 5.26
CA GLY A 90 3.34 -9.62 5.72
C GLY A 90 4.35 -10.59 5.12
N VAL A 91 4.50 -10.55 3.79
CA VAL A 91 5.44 -11.38 3.05
C VAL A 91 6.89 -11.17 3.50
N LEU A 92 7.33 -9.92 3.69
CA LEU A 92 8.69 -9.64 4.18
C LEU A 92 8.97 -10.26 5.55
N ARG A 93 7.97 -10.32 6.45
CA ARG A 93 8.11 -10.99 7.74
C ARG A 93 8.21 -12.50 7.61
N GLU A 94 7.49 -13.10 6.67
CA GLU A 94 7.61 -14.52 6.36
C GLU A 94 8.98 -14.85 5.77
N GLU A 95 9.47 -14.02 4.85
CA GLU A 95 10.80 -14.16 4.25
C GLU A 95 11.93 -14.00 5.29
N LEU A 96 11.75 -13.17 6.31
CA LEU A 96 12.68 -13.08 7.45
C LEU A 96 12.82 -14.39 8.26
N ALA A 97 11.81 -15.27 8.23
CA ALA A 97 11.88 -16.56 8.89
C ALA A 97 12.64 -17.61 8.06
N ASP A 98 12.94 -17.32 6.79
CA ASP A 98 13.68 -18.22 5.92
C ASP A 98 15.20 -18.17 6.23
N PRO A 99 15.86 -19.32 6.47
CA PRO A 99 17.31 -19.38 6.69
C PRO A 99 18.13 -18.79 5.54
N ALA A 100 17.60 -18.80 4.32
CA ALA A 100 18.26 -18.18 3.16
C ALA A 100 18.44 -16.67 3.33
N MET A 101 17.64 -16.01 4.19
CA MET A 101 17.74 -14.57 4.47
C MET A 101 18.65 -14.24 5.65
N ALA A 102 19.25 -15.23 6.32
CA ALA A 102 20.08 -15.03 7.51
C ALA A 102 21.17 -13.93 7.36
N PRO A 103 21.90 -13.80 6.23
CA PRO A 103 22.92 -12.76 6.06
C PRO A 103 22.37 -11.32 6.08
N ALA A 104 21.11 -11.12 5.67
CA ALA A 104 20.46 -9.80 5.60
C ALA A 104 19.40 -9.60 6.70
N GLN A 105 19.22 -10.59 7.58
CA GLN A 105 18.09 -10.66 8.50
C GLN A 105 18.04 -9.48 9.49
N ALA A 106 19.18 -9.08 10.05
CA ALA A 106 19.25 -7.97 11.00
C ALA A 106 18.82 -6.63 10.36
N GLU A 107 19.29 -6.38 9.13
CA GLU A 107 19.01 -5.15 8.40
C GLU A 107 17.59 -5.10 7.89
N LEU A 108 17.09 -6.23 7.35
CA LEU A 108 15.70 -6.34 6.94
C LEU A 108 14.74 -6.24 8.13
N THR A 109 15.12 -6.75 9.31
CA THR A 109 14.36 -6.56 10.56
C THR A 109 14.31 -5.09 10.98
N ALA A 110 15.44 -4.38 10.92
CA ALA A 110 15.48 -2.96 11.23
C ALA A 110 14.61 -2.15 10.25
N LEU A 111 14.73 -2.43 8.96
CA LEU A 111 13.93 -1.79 7.92
C LEU A 111 12.44 -2.07 8.11
N LEU A 112 12.04 -3.30 8.44
CA LEU A 112 10.63 -3.62 8.70
C LEU A 112 10.03 -2.85 9.88
N ARG A 113 10.81 -2.62 10.94
CA ARG A 113 10.36 -1.77 12.06
C ARG A 113 10.09 -0.35 11.59
N GLU A 114 10.97 0.21 10.77
CA GLU A 114 10.77 1.54 10.18
C GLU A 114 9.53 1.58 9.27
N LEU A 115 9.32 0.54 8.44
CA LEU A 115 8.13 0.46 7.58
C LEU A 115 6.84 0.35 8.40
N ASP A 116 6.86 -0.36 9.52
CA ASP A 116 5.73 -0.43 10.46
C ASP A 116 5.45 0.91 11.13
N ASP A 117 6.50 1.63 11.54
CA ASP A 117 6.37 2.98 12.09
C ASP A 117 5.78 3.94 11.05
N LEU A 118 6.23 3.86 9.79
CA LEU A 118 5.67 4.62 8.68
C LEU A 118 4.20 4.28 8.44
N GLN A 119 3.84 3.00 8.42
CA GLN A 119 2.44 2.59 8.25
C GLN A 119 1.57 3.16 9.38
N ALA A 120 2.01 3.05 10.64
CA ALA A 120 1.29 3.59 11.78
C ALA A 120 1.15 5.12 11.72
N GLN A 121 2.17 5.83 11.24
CA GLN A 121 2.11 7.27 10.98
C GLN A 121 1.09 7.60 9.87
N ASN A 122 1.11 6.87 8.75
CA ASN A 122 0.18 7.06 7.65
C ASN A 122 -1.27 6.81 8.09
N GLU A 123 -1.54 5.73 8.81
CA GLU A 123 -2.87 5.43 9.35
C GLU A 123 -3.37 6.54 10.28
N ARG A 124 -2.49 7.11 11.12
CA ARG A 124 -2.82 8.28 11.96
C ARG A 124 -3.16 9.50 11.10
N ARG A 125 -2.36 9.81 10.08
CA ARG A 125 -2.59 10.93 9.16
C ARG A 125 -3.92 10.79 8.44
N VAL A 126 -4.19 9.64 7.83
CA VAL A 126 -5.47 9.34 7.15
C VAL A 126 -6.64 9.51 8.11
N ARG A 127 -6.54 8.99 9.33
CA ARG A 127 -7.59 9.14 10.36
C ARG A 127 -7.83 10.60 10.73
N LEU A 128 -6.78 11.41 10.84
CA LEU A 128 -6.90 12.86 11.12
C LEU A 128 -7.52 13.61 9.93
N ALA A 129 -7.10 13.32 8.71
CA ALA A 129 -7.65 13.91 7.49
C ALA A 129 -9.16 13.64 7.36
N LEU A 130 -9.58 12.39 7.59
CA LEU A 130 -11.00 12.01 7.59
C LEU A 130 -11.81 12.74 8.68
N ARG A 131 -11.21 12.99 9.85
CA ARG A 131 -11.85 13.79 10.92
C ARG A 131 -11.97 15.27 10.54
N ARG A 132 -10.91 15.86 9.96
CA ARG A 132 -10.89 17.25 9.50
C ARG A 132 -11.95 17.50 8.44
N GLN A 133 -12.10 16.61 7.45
CA GLN A 133 -13.15 16.72 6.42
C GLN A 133 -14.57 16.86 7.00
N ARG A 134 -14.85 16.26 8.17
CA ARG A 134 -16.14 16.41 8.85
C ARG A 134 -16.31 17.74 9.60
N ALA A 135 -15.22 18.44 9.92
CA ALA A 135 -15.21 19.67 10.71
C ALA A 135 -15.17 20.98 9.87
N VAL A 136 -14.88 20.90 8.57
CA VAL A 136 -14.77 22.06 7.65
C VAL A 136 -16.12 22.76 7.36
N THR A 137 -17.22 22.33 7.99
CA THR A 137 -18.50 23.06 7.97
C THR A 137 -18.51 24.34 8.82
N SER A 138 -17.40 24.70 9.49
CA SER A 138 -17.31 25.93 10.29
C SER A 138 -16.65 27.09 9.50
N PRO A 139 -17.32 28.25 9.34
CA PRO A 139 -16.85 29.37 8.51
C PRO A 139 -15.68 30.18 9.10
N LYS A 140 -15.05 29.74 10.20
CA LYS A 140 -13.94 30.45 10.87
C LYS A 140 -12.56 29.80 10.64
N VAL A 141 -12.44 28.84 9.74
CA VAL A 141 -11.17 28.15 9.46
C VAL A 141 -10.31 28.99 8.53
N ASP A 142 -9.07 29.27 8.96
CA ASP A 142 -8.03 29.89 8.13
C ASP A 142 -7.46 28.83 7.17
N VAL A 143 -8.11 28.72 6.00
CA VAL A 143 -7.76 27.73 4.97
C VAL A 143 -6.31 27.85 4.52
N ALA A 144 -5.76 29.07 4.45
CA ALA A 144 -4.39 29.27 3.99
C ALA A 144 -3.39 28.67 4.99
N ARG A 145 -3.58 28.92 6.28
CA ARG A 145 -2.74 28.33 7.35
C ARG A 145 -2.79 26.80 7.34
N ASP A 146 -3.99 26.22 7.21
CA ASP A 146 -4.16 24.76 7.21
C ASP A 146 -3.50 24.11 5.98
N LEU A 147 -3.60 24.73 4.79
CA LEU A 147 -2.93 24.24 3.58
C LEU A 147 -1.41 24.33 3.67
N THR A 148 -0.85 25.38 4.28
CA THR A 148 0.59 25.50 4.49
C THR A 148 1.10 24.41 5.43
N ALA A 149 0.40 24.17 6.56
CA ALA A 149 0.77 23.11 7.49
C ALA A 149 0.70 21.72 6.83
N GLU A 150 -0.33 21.44 6.03
CA GLU A 150 -0.43 20.17 5.31
C GLU A 150 0.69 20.01 4.26
N ALA A 151 1.11 21.09 3.60
CA ALA A 151 2.21 21.06 2.64
C ALA A 151 3.57 20.80 3.30
N GLU A 152 3.81 21.35 4.49
CA GLU A 152 4.99 21.07 5.31
C GLU A 152 5.00 19.60 5.77
N ASP A 153 3.88 19.13 6.35
CA ASP A 153 3.72 17.73 6.76
C ASP A 153 3.92 16.76 5.57
N ALA A 154 3.45 17.12 4.37
CA ALA A 154 3.64 16.32 3.16
C ALA A 154 5.11 16.28 2.70
N ARG A 155 5.86 17.37 2.89
CA ARG A 155 7.29 17.43 2.55
C ARG A 155 8.11 16.56 3.50
N ASP A 156 7.92 16.71 4.81
CA ASP A 156 8.62 15.92 5.83
C ASP A 156 8.35 14.42 5.64
N TRP A 157 7.11 14.09 5.29
CA TRP A 157 6.73 12.73 4.94
C TRP A 157 7.48 12.21 3.71
N LEU A 158 7.53 12.99 2.63
CA LEU A 158 8.25 12.61 1.42
C LEU A 158 9.73 12.39 1.68
N GLU A 159 10.38 13.25 2.48
CA GLU A 159 11.78 13.08 2.88
C GLU A 159 12.00 11.77 3.65
N THR A 160 11.07 11.43 4.54
CA THR A 160 11.14 10.18 5.30
C THR A 160 10.98 8.96 4.38
N LEU A 161 10.04 9.00 3.43
CA LEU A 161 9.86 7.95 2.43
C LEU A 161 11.09 7.78 1.54
N GLN A 162 11.71 8.89 1.14
CA GLN A 162 12.95 8.85 0.37
C GLN A 162 14.09 8.21 1.16
N ALA A 163 14.25 8.54 2.44
CA ALA A 163 15.28 7.93 3.28
C ALA A 163 15.10 6.41 3.41
N VAL A 164 13.86 5.94 3.60
CA VAL A 164 13.53 4.51 3.63
C VAL A 164 13.78 3.84 2.29
N ALA A 165 13.40 4.47 1.17
CA ALA A 165 13.66 3.94 -0.17
C ALA A 165 15.17 3.80 -0.43
N GLN A 166 15.99 4.76 0.00
CA GLN A 166 17.45 4.66 -0.11
C GLN A 166 18.03 3.51 0.72
N ARG A 167 17.51 3.30 1.94
CA ARG A 167 17.90 2.15 2.77
C ARG A 167 17.49 0.82 2.15
N TRP A 168 16.29 0.75 1.56
CA TRP A 168 15.84 -0.42 0.80
C TRP A 168 16.79 -0.72 -0.38
N LEU A 169 17.14 0.28 -1.19
CA LEU A 169 18.08 0.12 -2.31
C LEU A 169 19.46 -0.35 -1.85
N ALA A 170 19.95 0.17 -0.72
CA ALA A 170 21.22 -0.25 -0.13
C ALA A 170 21.16 -1.71 0.38
N LEU A 171 20.04 -2.14 0.97
CA LEU A 171 19.80 -3.53 1.35
C LEU A 171 19.77 -4.43 0.10
N GLU A 172 18.99 -4.06 -0.91
CA GLU A 172 18.86 -4.83 -2.15
C GLU A 172 20.20 -5.03 -2.86
N ALA A 173 21.06 -4.01 -2.86
CA ALA A 173 22.41 -4.12 -3.44
C ALA A 173 23.28 -5.19 -2.75
N ARG A 174 23.00 -5.51 -1.49
CA ARG A 174 23.72 -6.50 -0.68
C ARG A 174 23.12 -7.90 -0.73
N LEU A 175 21.88 -8.01 -1.21
CA LEU A 175 21.23 -9.30 -1.43
C LEU A 175 21.85 -10.01 -2.64
N ASP A 176 22.02 -11.31 -2.51
CA ASP A 176 22.42 -12.16 -3.62
C ASP A 176 21.30 -12.19 -4.69
N THR A 177 21.68 -12.45 -5.93
CA THR A 177 20.73 -12.53 -7.06
C THR A 177 19.50 -13.42 -6.78
N PRO A 178 19.62 -14.67 -6.28
CA PRO A 178 18.45 -15.49 -5.98
C PRO A 178 17.55 -14.90 -4.89
N GLN A 179 18.11 -14.23 -3.88
CA GLN A 179 17.34 -13.58 -2.82
C GLN A 179 16.54 -12.40 -3.39
N ARG A 180 17.19 -11.56 -4.21
CA ARG A 180 16.52 -10.44 -4.89
C ARG A 180 15.38 -10.89 -5.79
N GLU A 181 15.65 -11.86 -6.67
CA GLU A 181 14.66 -12.37 -7.63
C GLU A 181 13.45 -12.95 -6.89
N ARG A 182 13.70 -13.66 -5.79
CA ARG A 182 12.64 -14.17 -4.91
C ARG A 182 11.81 -13.04 -4.30
N LEU A 183 12.45 -12.02 -3.71
CA LEU A 183 11.72 -10.88 -3.13
C LEU A 183 10.91 -10.10 -4.17
N LEU A 184 11.49 -9.88 -5.37
CA LEU A 184 10.79 -9.20 -6.47
C LEU A 184 9.57 -9.98 -6.95
N ALA A 185 9.70 -11.30 -7.14
CA ALA A 185 8.56 -12.15 -7.53
C ALA A 185 7.44 -12.08 -6.49
N ARG A 186 7.79 -12.13 -5.20
CA ARG A 186 6.83 -12.01 -4.10
C ARG A 186 6.15 -10.64 -4.05
N TYR A 187 6.90 -9.57 -4.29
CA TYR A 187 6.34 -8.22 -4.39
C TYR A 187 5.33 -8.11 -5.54
N GLU A 188 5.66 -8.64 -6.72
CA GLU A 188 4.75 -8.67 -7.87
C GLU A 188 3.46 -9.43 -7.55
N ASP A 189 3.56 -10.57 -6.85
CA ASP A 189 2.40 -11.33 -6.40
C ASP A 189 1.51 -10.51 -5.44
N CYS A 190 2.10 -9.74 -4.52
CA CYS A 190 1.34 -8.82 -3.64
C CYS A 190 0.60 -7.76 -4.45
N TRP A 191 1.29 -7.13 -5.40
CA TRP A 191 0.74 -6.03 -6.20
C TRP A 191 -0.38 -6.49 -7.14
N GLN A 192 -0.26 -7.71 -7.67
CA GLN A 192 -1.27 -8.33 -8.52
C GLN A 192 -2.42 -8.95 -7.73
N GLY A 193 -2.39 -8.89 -6.38
CA GLY A 193 -3.39 -9.49 -5.51
C GLY A 193 -3.43 -11.02 -5.59
N ARG A 194 -2.31 -11.65 -5.95
CA ARG A 194 -2.16 -13.12 -6.03
C ARG A 194 -1.77 -13.75 -4.70
N VAL A 195 -1.28 -12.95 -3.76
CA VAL A 195 -0.99 -13.42 -2.39
C VAL A 195 -2.29 -13.62 -1.64
N VAL A 196 -2.56 -14.88 -1.31
CA VAL A 196 -3.64 -15.24 -0.39
C VAL A 196 -3.10 -15.09 1.02
N VAL A 197 -3.54 -14.05 1.74
CA VAL A 197 -3.23 -13.92 3.17
C VAL A 197 -3.90 -15.08 3.90
N PRO A 198 -3.14 -15.95 4.59
CA PRO A 198 -3.77 -16.96 5.43
C PRO A 198 -4.59 -16.25 6.50
N ALA A 199 -5.87 -16.65 6.63
CA ALA A 199 -6.75 -16.06 7.63
C ALA A 199 -6.07 -16.08 9.01
N PRO A 200 -6.16 -14.99 9.80
CA PRO A 200 -5.55 -14.95 11.12
C PRO A 200 -6.07 -16.13 11.95
N ARG A 201 -5.16 -16.98 12.42
CA ARG A 201 -5.51 -18.09 13.31
C ARG A 201 -6.06 -17.47 14.60
N ARG A 202 -7.36 -17.70 14.85
CA ARG A 202 -8.05 -17.29 16.08
C ARG A 202 -7.63 -18.17 17.24
#